data_AF-A0ABD4YEN0-F1
#
_entry.id   AF-A0ABD4YEN0-F1
#
_cell.length_a   1.000
_cell.length_b   1.000
_cell.length_c   1.000
_cell.angle_alpha   90.00
_cell.angle_beta   90.00
_cell.angle_gamma   90.00
#
_symmetry.space_group_name_H-M   'P 1'
#
loop_
_entity.id
_entity.type
_entity.pdbx_description
1 polymer ?
#
loop_
_entity_poly.entity_id
_entity_poly.type
_entity_poly.pdbx_seq_one_letter_code
_entity_poly.pdbx_strand_id
1 'polypeptide(L)' 'MNRQQIACASSLFHTRDQVQRRLDTVLSGKGVSLAITGDYQDEGVLQSVTEPLADHFRAELAAIDDQLKLLGWNGE' A
#
# COMPACT_ATOMS: atom_id res chain seq x y z
N MET A 1 2.39 -22.43 14.89
CA MET A 1 2.80 -21.01 14.84
C MET A 1 3.13 -20.56 16.25
N ASN A 2 4.35 -20.07 16.49
CA ASN A 2 4.77 -19.60 17.80
C ASN A 2 4.26 -18.16 18.07
N ARG A 3 4.32 -17.69 19.33
CA ARG A 3 3.79 -16.37 19.72
C ARG A 3 4.42 -15.20 18.93
N GLN A 4 5.69 -15.33 18.54
CA GLN A 4 6.40 -14.34 17.74
C GLN A 4 5.91 -14.31 16.29
N GLN A 5 5.66 -15.47 15.70
CA GLN A 5 5.09 -15.61 14.35
C GLN A 5 3.67 -15.04 14.30
N ILE A 6 2.85 -15.27 15.33
CA ILE A 6 1.50 -14.70 15.44
C ILE A 6 1.57 -13.16 15.48
N ALA A 7 2.44 -12.61 16.35
CA ALA A 7 2.62 -11.16 16.43
C ALA A 7 3.14 -10.56 15.10
N CYS A 8 4.07 -11.24 14.44
CA CYS A 8 4.59 -10.84 13.14
C CYS A 8 3.49 -10.84 12.06
N ALA A 9 2.71 -11.92 11.95
CA ALA A 9 1.60 -12.00 11.00
C ALA A 9 0.54 -10.91 11.26
N SER A 10 0.16 -10.67 12.52
CA SER A 10 -0.78 -9.59 12.86
C SER A 10 -0.26 -8.22 12.46
N SER A 11 1.04 -7.95 12.63
CA SER A 11 1.66 -6.71 12.15
C SER A 11 1.59 -6.62 10.62
N LEU A 12 1.87 -7.71 9.91
CA LEU A 12 1.86 -7.74 8.45
C LEU A 12 0.45 -7.52 7.89
N PHE A 13 -0.59 -8.14 8.47
CA PHE A 13 -1.98 -7.87 8.07
C PHE A 13 -2.37 -6.41 8.31
N HIS A 14 -1.96 -5.83 9.45
CA HIS A 14 -2.20 -4.41 9.71
C HIS A 14 -1.54 -3.50 8.67
N THR A 15 -0.29 -3.79 8.31
CA THR A 15 0.42 -3.06 7.26
C THR A 15 -0.25 -3.25 5.90
N ARG A 16 -0.65 -4.48 5.53
CA ARG A 16 -1.38 -4.79 4.29
C ARG A 16 -2.65 -3.94 4.17
N ASP A 17 -3.46 -3.87 5.22
CA ASP A 17 -4.70 -3.08 5.25
C ASP A 17 -4.43 -1.57 5.16
N GLN A 18 -3.30 -1.11 5.68
CA GLN A 18 -2.89 0.29 5.55
C GLN A 18 -2.47 0.62 4.12
N VAL A 19 -1.68 -0.25 3.48
CA VAL A 19 -1.21 -0.08 2.10
C VAL A 19 -2.39 -0.17 1.12
N GLN A 20 -3.30 -1.12 1.33
CA GLN A 20 -4.51 -1.24 0.52
C GLN A 20 -5.35 0.05 0.56
N ARG A 21 -5.58 0.62 1.75
CA ARG A 21 -6.31 1.90 1.89
C ARG A 21 -5.61 3.06 1.17
N ARG A 22 -4.28 3.09 1.14
CA ARG A 22 -3.52 4.10 0.39
C ARG A 22 -3.68 3.92 -1.11
N LEU A 23 -3.59 2.68 -1.59
CA LEU A 23 -3.85 2.34 -2.99
C LEU A 23 -5.26 2.76 -3.41
N ASP A 24 -6.27 2.42 -2.62
CA ASP A 24 -7.67 2.79 -2.89
C ASP A 24 -7.84 4.31 -2.94
N THR A 25 -7.20 5.03 -2.03
CA THR A 25 -7.20 6.51 -2.01
C THR A 25 -6.61 7.08 -3.30
N VAL A 26 -5.44 6.58 -3.72
CA VAL A 26 -4.77 7.01 -4.96
C VAL A 26 -5.61 6.73 -6.19
N LEU A 27 -6.17 5.52 -6.31
CA LEU A 27 -7.01 5.14 -7.43
C LEU A 27 -8.33 5.92 -7.47
N SER A 28 -8.87 6.29 -6.29
CA SER A 28 -10.09 7.09 -6.21
C SER A 28 -9.87 8.56 -6.59
N GLY A 29 -8.63 9.05 -6.52
CA GLY A 29 -8.28 10.47 -6.66
C GLY A 29 -8.82 11.38 -5.54
N LYS A 30 -9.64 10.85 -4.62
CA LYS A 30 -10.27 11.64 -3.55
C LYS A 30 -9.33 11.75 -2.35
N GLY A 31 -9.11 12.98 -1.89
CA GLY A 31 -8.26 13.24 -0.72
C GLY A 31 -6.77 13.11 -0.99
N VAL A 32 -6.35 13.15 -2.27
CA VAL A 32 -4.95 13.20 -2.67
C VAL A 32 -4.62 14.60 -3.19
N SER A 33 -3.56 15.18 -2.67
CA SER A 33 -2.99 16.45 -3.15
C SER A 33 -1.51 16.23 -3.39
N LEU A 34 -1.02 16.63 -4.57
CA LEU A 34 0.42 16.58 -4.87
C LEU A 34 1.01 17.97 -4.63
N ALA A 35 2.05 18.05 -3.81
CA ALA A 35 2.85 19.24 -3.65
C ALA A 35 4.29 18.93 -4.08
N ILE A 36 4.82 19.70 -5.02
CA ILE A 36 6.22 19.63 -5.45
C ILE A 36 6.87 20.94 -5.03
N THR A 37 7.96 20.86 -4.27
CA THR A 37 8.69 22.04 -3.74
C THR A 37 7.84 23.04 -2.95
N GLY A 38 6.69 22.62 -2.41
CA GLY A 38 5.76 23.47 -1.67
C GLY A 38 4.60 24.02 -2.52
N ASP A 39 4.62 23.84 -3.83
CA ASP A 39 3.56 24.25 -4.73
C ASP A 39 2.60 23.10 -5.00
N TYR A 40 1.31 23.33 -4.71
CA TYR A 40 0.26 22.37 -5.05
C TYR A 40 0.09 22.29 -6.56
N GLN A 41 0.16 21.07 -7.07
CA GLN A 41 0.05 20.79 -8.49
C GLN A 41 -1.41 20.62 -8.90
N ASP A 42 -1.70 20.87 -10.17
CA ASP A 42 -3.01 20.62 -10.73
C ASP A 42 -3.30 19.12 -10.88
N GLU A 43 -4.56 18.82 -11.17
CA GLU A 43 -5.05 17.45 -11.29
C GLU A 43 -4.41 16.70 -12.48
N GLY A 44 -3.95 17.39 -13.53
CA GLY A 44 -3.26 16.76 -14.66
C GLY A 44 -1.90 16.20 -14.27
N VAL A 45 -1.13 16.94 -13.46
CA VAL A 45 0.12 16.43 -12.89
C VAL A 45 -0.15 15.30 -11.92
N LEU A 46 -1.18 15.41 -11.08
CA LEU A 46 -1.60 14.34 -10.17
C LEU A 46 -1.93 13.05 -10.94
N GLN A 47 -2.71 13.14 -12.02
CA GLN A 47 -3.05 11.98 -12.87
C GLN A 47 -1.81 11.33 -13.50
N SER A 48 -0.80 12.12 -13.86
CA SER A 48 0.46 11.59 -14.42
C SER A 48 1.26 10.74 -13.44
N VAL A 49 1.07 10.94 -12.12
CA VAL A 49 1.77 10.19 -11.07
C VAL A 49 0.90 9.12 -10.41
N THR A 50 -0.41 9.09 -10.68
CA THR A 50 -1.34 8.10 -10.12
C THR A 50 -0.92 6.67 -10.42
N GLU A 51 -0.62 6.34 -11.69
CA GLU A 51 -0.26 4.96 -12.06
C GLU A 51 1.09 4.52 -11.46
N PRO A 52 2.18 5.32 -11.55
CA PRO A 52 3.43 5.00 -10.86
C PRO A 52 3.26 4.80 -9.34
N LEU A 53 2.40 5.60 -8.71
CA LEU A 53 2.14 5.50 -7.27
C LEU A 53 1.29 4.27 -6.93
N ALA A 54 0.31 3.93 -7.77
CA ALA A 54 -0.46 2.70 -7.65
C ALA A 54 0.44 1.47 -7.79
N ASP A 55 1.35 1.46 -8.77
CA ASP A 55 2.32 0.39 -8.97
C ASP A 55 3.25 0.21 -7.77
N HIS A 56 3.70 1.31 -7.17
CA HIS A 56 4.47 1.25 -5.93
C HIS A 56 3.71 0.54 -4.81
N PHE A 57 2.44 0.90 -4.57
CA PHE A 57 1.64 0.25 -3.53
C PHE A 57 1.27 -1.20 -3.86
N ARG A 58 1.05 -1.53 -5.14
CA ARG A 58 0.86 -2.93 -5.58
C ARG A 58 2.10 -3.77 -5.31
N ALA A 59 3.30 -3.24 -5.57
CA ALA A 59 4.56 -3.92 -5.27
C ALA A 59 4.77 -4.10 -3.76
N GLU A 60 4.42 -3.10 -2.94
CA GLU A 60 4.45 -3.20 -1.48
C GLU A 60 3.49 -4.27 -0.96
N LEU A 61 2.25 -4.33 -1.48
CA LEU A 61 1.29 -5.39 -1.14
C LEU A 61 1.81 -6.78 -1.50
N ALA A 62 2.38 -6.94 -2.70
CA ALA A 62 2.96 -8.22 -3.12
C ALA A 62 4.09 -8.67 -2.18
N ALA A 63 4.95 -7.75 -1.75
CA ALA A 63 6.02 -8.05 -0.80
C ALA A 63 5.48 -8.48 0.58
N ILE A 64 4.40 -7.84 1.07
CA ILE A 64 3.75 -8.23 2.33
C ILE A 64 3.08 -9.60 2.20
N ASP A 65 2.37 -9.84 1.10
CA ASP A 65 1.73 -11.13 0.82
C ASP A 65 2.77 -12.26 0.74
N ASP A 66 3.93 -12.01 0.14
CA ASP A 66 5.03 -12.98 0.11
C ASP A 66 5.62 -13.24 1.50
N GLN A 67 5.75 -12.22 2.35
CA GLN A 67 6.16 -12.41 3.75
C GLN A 67 5.13 -13.21 4.55
N LEU A 68 3.83 -12.97 4.32
CA LEU A 68 2.76 -13.74 4.94
C LEU A 68 2.78 -15.22 4.49
N LYS A 69 3.03 -15.50 3.20
CA LYS A 69 3.20 -16.87 2.70
C LYS A 69 4.36 -17.61 3.38
N LEU A 70 5.48 -16.93 3.62
CA LEU A 70 6.61 -17.52 4.36
C LEU A 70 6.24 -17.87 5.82
N LEU A 71 5.27 -17.17 6.40
CA LEU A 71 4.73 -17.48 7.73
C LEU A 71 3.65 -18.58 7.72
N GLY A 72 3.29 -19.10 6.54
CA GLY A 72 2.31 -20.16 6.36
C GLY A 72 0.89 -19.68 6.07
N TRP A 73 0.70 -18.43 5.66
CA TRP A 73 -0.59 -17.94 5.18
C TRP A 73 -0.79 -18.31 3.70
N ASN A 74 -1.91 -18.96 3.37
CA ASN A 74 -2.19 -19.48 2.03
C ASN A 74 -3.14 -18.60 1.19
N GLY A 75 -3.49 -17.40 1.67
CA GLY A 75 -4.38 -16.50 0.92
C GLY A 75 -5.88 -16.66 1.18
N GLU A 76 -6.27 -17.57 2.09
CA GLU A 76 -7.64 -17.75 2.60
C GLU A 76 -7.83 -17.15 4.00
#